data_AF-D2JDM6-F1
#
_entry.id   AF-D2JDM6-F1
#
_cell.length_a   1.000
_cell.length_b   1.000
_cell.length_c   1.000
_cell.angle_alpha   90.00
_cell.angle_beta   90.00
_cell.angle_gamma   90.00
#
_symmetry.space_group_name_H-M   'P 1'
#
loop_
_entity.id
_entity.type
_entity.pdbx_description
1 polymer ?
#
loop_
_entity_poly.entity_id
_entity_poly.type
_entity_poly.pdbx_seq_one_letter_code
_entity_poly.pdbx_strand_id
1 'polypeptide(L)'
;MKKIILLLSISLFLTCINITDKNEAKAISNNYSHHQNSSYNKEMKNLDEYPILNKHFPVNSYKTQLIVDNPYKRIILFKDNKGHVKFKSIYIKNTDRLKIINMHKGLIYNGIIK
;
A
#
# COMPACT_ATOMS: atom_id res chain seq x y z
N MET A 1 -27.88 -14.93 -55.83
CA MET A 1 -28.28 -15.00 -54.40
C MET A 1 -27.59 -16.18 -53.72
N LYS A 2 -26.67 -15.95 -52.77
CA LYS A 2 -26.38 -16.79 -51.58
C LYS A 2 -25.17 -16.25 -50.79
N LYS A 3 -25.48 -15.65 -49.64
CA LYS A 3 -24.70 -15.62 -48.38
C LYS A 3 -23.26 -15.05 -48.38
N ILE A 4 -23.20 -13.78 -47.97
CA ILE A 4 -22.15 -13.20 -47.11
C ILE A 4 -21.85 -14.13 -45.92
N ILE A 5 -20.59 -14.20 -45.47
CA ILE A 5 -20.20 -14.13 -44.05
C ILE A 5 -18.76 -13.61 -43.95
N LEU A 6 -18.62 -12.53 -43.18
CA LEU A 6 -17.38 -11.92 -42.73
C LEU A 6 -16.84 -12.73 -41.54
N LEU A 7 -15.58 -13.15 -41.55
CA LEU A 7 -14.92 -13.69 -40.35
C LEU A 7 -13.71 -12.81 -40.00
N LEU A 8 -13.88 -12.03 -38.94
CA LEU A 8 -12.81 -11.27 -38.32
C LEU A 8 -11.75 -12.25 -37.79
N SER A 9 -10.48 -11.91 -38.01
CA SER A 9 -9.35 -12.56 -37.36
C SER A 9 -9.33 -12.23 -35.86
N ILE A 10 -10.10 -12.98 -35.07
CA ILE A 10 -9.98 -12.99 -33.61
C ILE A 10 -8.61 -13.55 -33.25
N SER A 11 -7.75 -12.69 -32.73
CA SER A 11 -6.42 -13.05 -32.27
C SER A 11 -6.54 -13.93 -31.02
N LEU A 12 -6.23 -15.22 -31.16
CA LEU A 12 -6.30 -16.20 -30.08
C LEU A 12 -5.05 -16.10 -29.18
N PHE A 13 -4.94 -15.00 -28.44
CA PHE A 13 -3.99 -14.90 -27.32
C PHE A 13 -4.62 -15.50 -26.05
N LEU A 14 -4.40 -16.80 -25.86
CA LEU A 14 -4.40 -17.61 -24.61
C LEU A 14 -4.30 -19.07 -25.09
N THR A 15 -3.40 -19.95 -24.63
CA THR A 15 -2.83 -20.09 -23.28
C THR A 15 -1.42 -20.71 -23.31
N CYS A 16 -0.60 -20.43 -22.29
CA CYS A 16 0.41 -21.37 -21.81
C CYS A 16 0.49 -21.28 -20.28
N ILE A 17 0.01 -22.31 -19.58
CA ILE A 17 0.06 -22.40 -18.11
C ILE A 17 0.80 -23.69 -17.75
N ASN A 18 2.00 -23.51 -17.19
CA ASN A 18 2.78 -24.38 -16.30
C ASN A 18 3.07 -25.82 -16.82
N ILE A 19 4.31 -26.27 -16.87
CA ILE A 19 5.07 -26.91 -15.76
C ILE A 19 6.48 -27.23 -16.33
N THR A 20 7.62 -27.10 -15.65
CA THR A 20 7.96 -26.48 -14.35
C THR A 20 9.49 -26.36 -14.28
N ASP A 21 10.04 -25.24 -13.78
CA ASP A 21 11.44 -25.15 -13.33
C ASP A 21 11.52 -24.90 -11.83
N LYS A 22 12.11 -25.87 -11.11
CA LYS A 22 12.47 -25.71 -9.70
C LYS A 22 13.80 -24.96 -9.64
N ASN A 23 13.80 -23.65 -9.40
CA ASN A 23 14.94 -22.98 -8.75
C ASN A 23 14.53 -21.68 -8.03
N GLU A 24 14.62 -21.78 -6.71
CA GLU A 24 14.72 -20.74 -5.67
C GLU A 24 14.36 -19.27 -5.99
N ALA A 25 13.09 -18.93 -5.81
CA ALA A 25 12.70 -17.58 -5.40
C ALA A 25 12.25 -17.60 -3.93
N LYS A 26 13.19 -17.69 -2.98
CA LYS A 26 12.92 -17.55 -1.54
C LYS A 26 12.68 -16.08 -1.16
N ALA A 27 11.64 -15.49 -1.75
CA ALA A 27 11.14 -14.18 -1.36
C ALA A 27 10.68 -14.25 0.10
N ILE A 28 11.26 -13.41 0.96
CA ILE A 28 11.16 -13.51 2.41
C ILE A 28 9.70 -13.35 2.85
N SER A 29 9.10 -14.44 3.33
CA SER A 29 7.85 -14.44 4.09
C SER A 29 8.09 -13.80 5.46
N ASN A 30 8.11 -12.48 5.49
CA ASN A 30 8.10 -11.74 6.75
C ASN A 30 6.72 -11.85 7.37
N ASN A 31 6.61 -12.72 8.39
CA ASN A 31 5.46 -12.83 9.27
C ASN A 31 5.25 -11.52 10.06
N TYR A 32 4.66 -10.52 9.43
CA TYR A 32 4.16 -9.34 10.11
C TYR A 32 2.86 -9.69 10.81
N SER A 33 2.99 -10.04 12.10
CA SER A 33 1.90 -10.41 13.01
C SER A 33 0.68 -9.50 12.84
N HIS A 34 -0.45 -10.11 12.47
CA HIS A 34 -1.71 -9.42 12.20
C HIS A 34 -2.42 -9.04 13.50
N HIS A 35 -1.85 -8.11 14.26
CA HIS A 35 -2.52 -7.54 15.44
C HIS A 35 -3.40 -6.35 15.03
N GLN A 36 -4.58 -6.66 14.47
CA GLN A 36 -5.67 -5.68 14.38
C GLN A 36 -6.05 -5.29 15.80
N ASN A 37 -5.84 -4.04 16.21
CA ASN A 37 -6.44 -3.59 17.46
C ASN A 37 -6.79 -2.10 17.47
N SER A 38 -7.99 -1.81 17.99
CA SER A 38 -8.60 -0.48 18.08
C SER A 38 -7.71 0.53 18.84
N SER A 39 -6.85 0.04 19.74
CA SER A 39 -5.89 0.83 20.52
C SER A 39 -5.03 1.77 19.68
N TYR A 40 -4.54 1.33 18.51
CA TYR A 40 -3.56 2.10 17.74
C TYR A 40 -4.13 3.42 17.21
N ASN A 41 -5.45 3.55 17.01
CA ASN A 41 -6.06 4.82 16.58
C ASN A 41 -6.04 5.90 17.69
N LYS A 42 -5.94 5.52 18.97
CA LYS A 42 -5.73 6.46 20.07
C LYS A 42 -4.28 6.93 20.12
N GLU A 43 -3.34 5.99 19.98
CA GLU A 43 -1.90 6.26 19.92
C GLU A 43 -1.50 7.08 18.68
N MET A 44 -2.17 6.87 17.54
CA MET A 44 -1.94 7.63 16.30
C MET A 44 -2.09 9.14 16.48
N LYS A 45 -3.01 9.60 17.33
CA LYS A 45 -3.23 11.05 17.56
C LYS A 45 -2.06 11.73 18.26
N ASN A 46 -1.19 10.96 18.91
CA ASN A 46 0.00 11.45 19.60
C ASN A 46 1.25 11.45 18.69
N LEU A 47 1.12 11.02 17.43
CA LEU A 47 2.23 11.01 16.48
C LEU A 47 2.37 12.38 15.80
N ASP A 48 3.60 12.88 15.72
CA ASP A 48 3.94 14.17 15.10
C ASP A 48 3.37 14.30 13.67
N GLU A 49 3.34 13.22 12.91
CA GLU A 49 2.81 13.19 11.54
C GLU A 49 1.28 13.25 11.44
N TYR A 50 0.53 12.97 12.51
CA TYR A 50 -0.93 12.83 12.47
C TYR A 50 -1.69 14.05 11.93
N PRO A 51 -1.38 15.31 12.31
CA PRO A 51 -2.07 16.49 11.79
C PRO A 51 -1.96 16.61 10.27
N ILE A 52 -0.77 16.29 9.72
CA ILE A 52 -0.51 16.33 8.28
C ILE A 52 -1.17 15.13 7.58
N LEU A 53 -1.09 13.92 8.14
CA LEU A 53 -1.79 12.75 7.59
C LEU A 53 -3.30 13.02 7.48
N ASN A 54 -3.92 13.52 8.55
CA ASN A 54 -5.35 13.79 8.60
C ASN A 54 -5.80 14.96 7.71
N LYS A 55 -4.89 15.85 7.30
CA LYS A 55 -5.13 16.88 6.28
C LYS A 55 -5.19 16.30 4.86
N HIS A 56 -4.48 15.20 4.59
CA HIS A 56 -4.41 14.58 3.26
C HIS A 56 -5.42 13.44 3.04
N PHE A 57 -5.84 12.73 4.09
CA PHE A 57 -6.87 11.69 4.04
C PHE A 57 -7.49 11.47 5.42
N PRO A 58 -8.76 11.01 5.52
CA PRO A 58 -9.39 10.75 6.81
C PRO A 58 -8.77 9.51 7.48
N VAL A 59 -7.77 9.71 8.34
CA VAL A 59 -6.94 8.64 8.93
C VAL A 59 -7.80 7.57 9.62
N ASN A 60 -8.82 8.01 10.37
CA ASN A 60 -9.72 7.15 11.14
C ASN A 60 -10.61 6.24 10.26
N SER A 61 -10.69 6.47 8.95
CA SER A 61 -11.44 5.62 8.01
C SER A 61 -10.63 4.40 7.53
N TYR A 62 -9.36 4.25 7.95
CA TYR A 62 -8.47 3.18 7.50
C TYR A 62 -8.01 2.30 8.66
N LYS A 63 -7.84 1.01 8.36
CA LYS A 63 -7.15 0.07 9.24
C LYS A 63 -5.65 0.33 9.15
N THR A 64 -5.02 0.56 10.28
CA THR A 64 -3.61 0.92 10.39
C THR A 64 -2.74 -0.32 10.60
N GLN A 65 -1.57 -0.35 9.99
CA GLN A 65 -0.55 -1.38 10.22
C GLN A 65 0.82 -0.72 10.31
N LEU A 66 1.41 -0.77 11.50
CA LEU A 66 2.80 -0.36 11.72
C LEU A 66 3.75 -1.42 11.13
N ILE A 67 4.69 -0.99 10.29
CA ILE A 67 5.69 -1.86 9.65
C ILE A 67 7.07 -1.66 10.27
N VAL A 68 7.39 -0.41 10.62
CA VAL A 68 8.61 -0.01 11.32
C VAL A 68 8.27 1.14 12.24
N ASP A 69 8.72 1.08 13.50
CA ASP A 69 8.98 2.27 14.31
C ASP A 69 10.35 2.08 14.97
N ASN A 70 11.31 2.96 14.68
CA ASN A 70 12.63 2.97 15.30
C ASN A 70 13.10 4.43 15.46
N PRO A 71 14.27 4.69 16.09
CA PRO A 71 14.75 6.07 16.32
C PRO A 71 14.93 6.91 15.04
N TYR A 72 15.08 6.27 13.88
CA TYR A 72 15.37 6.95 12.60
C TYR A 72 14.13 7.16 11.73
N LYS A 73 13.17 6.20 11.73
CA LYS A 73 11.99 6.26 10.86
C LYS A 73 10.78 5.52 11.42
N ARG A 74 9.59 6.00 11.03
CA ARG A 74 8.31 5.29 11.17
C ARG A 74 7.68 5.04 9.81
N ILE A 75 7.13 3.84 9.61
CA ILE A 75 6.42 3.45 8.38
C ILE A 75 5.08 2.81 8.76
N ILE A 76 3.98 3.44 8.35
CA ILE A 76 2.61 2.98 8.60
C ILE A 76 1.91 2.75 7.27
N LEU A 77 1.19 1.64 7.14
CA LEU A 77 0.26 1.37 6.04
C LEU A 77 -1.17 1.63 6.49
N PHE A 78 -1.95 2.23 5.61
CA PHE A 78 -3.38 2.52 5.81
C PHE A 78 -4.17 1.69 4.80
N LYS A 79 -4.96 0.75 5.32
CA LYS A 79 -5.71 -0.26 4.57
C LYS A 79 -7.19 0.04 4.56
N ASP A 80 -7.85 -0.18 3.43
CA ASP A 80 -9.31 -0.14 3.34
C ASP A 80 -9.98 -1.30 4.12
N ASN A 81 -11.30 -1.29 4.17
CA ASN A 81 -12.09 -2.36 4.83
C ASN A 81 -11.88 -3.75 4.21
N LYS A 82 -11.46 -3.83 2.93
CA LYS A 82 -11.10 -5.07 2.22
C LYS A 82 -9.63 -5.47 2.44
N GLY A 83 -8.85 -4.69 3.19
CA GLY A 83 -7.45 -4.96 3.52
C GLY A 83 -6.42 -4.44 2.51
N HIS A 84 -6.84 -3.79 1.41
CA HIS A 84 -5.91 -3.23 0.44
C HIS A 84 -5.24 -1.98 0.99
N VAL A 85 -3.92 -1.88 0.84
CA VAL A 85 -3.18 -0.64 1.14
C VAL A 85 -3.68 0.48 0.21
N LYS A 86 -4.12 1.60 0.78
CA LYS A 86 -4.49 2.81 0.04
C LYS A 86 -3.47 3.93 0.23
N PHE A 87 -2.88 4.03 1.42
CA PHE A 87 -1.81 4.98 1.71
C PHE A 87 -0.67 4.32 2.48
N LYS A 88 0.52 4.90 2.36
CA LYS A 88 1.73 4.62 3.14
C LYS A 88 2.31 5.93 3.63
N SER A 89 2.57 6.04 4.93
CA SER A 89 3.43 7.10 5.47
C SER A 89 4.87 6.60 5.62
N ILE A 90 5.81 7.51 5.45
CA ILE A 90 7.21 7.33 5.85
C ILE A 90 7.62 8.63 6.54
N TYR A 91 7.75 8.61 7.86
CA TYR A 91 8.29 9.71 8.64
C TYR A 91 9.77 9.42 8.94
N ILE A 92 10.65 10.36 8.56
CA ILE A 92 12.10 10.28 8.76
C ILE A 92 12.43 11.25 9.90
N LYS A 93 12.66 10.70 11.09
CA LYS A 93 12.67 11.44 12.36
C LYS A 93 13.86 12.39 12.49
N ASN A 94 15.02 12.05 11.93
CA ASN A 94 16.24 12.86 12.01
C ASN A 94 16.22 14.13 11.14
N THR A 95 15.21 14.29 10.29
CA THR A 95 15.06 15.41 9.35
C THR A 95 13.63 15.96 9.35
N ASP A 96 12.84 15.55 10.34
CA ASP A 96 11.41 15.76 10.49
C ASP A 96 10.60 15.65 9.19
N ARG A 97 11.04 14.75 8.28
CA ARG A 97 10.50 14.68 6.93
C ARG A 97 9.43 13.61 6.81
N LEU A 98 8.20 14.03 6.57
CA LEU A 98 7.09 13.13 6.26
C LEU A 98 6.91 13.00 4.75
N LYS A 99 6.79 11.75 4.28
CA LYS A 99 6.30 11.40 2.95
C LYS A 99 4.97 10.67 3.05
N ILE A 100 3.99 11.07 2.25
CA ILE A 100 2.69 10.38 2.12
C ILE A 100 2.57 9.88 0.68
N ILE A 101 2.43 8.57 0.51
CA ILE A 101 2.25 7.92 -0.77
C ILE A 101 0.83 7.36 -0.82
N ASN A 102 0.05 7.77 -1.82
CA ASN A 102 -1.22 7.15 -2.19
C ASN A 102 -0.95 6.07 -3.25
N MET A 103 -1.51 4.87 -3.11
CA MET A 103 -1.17 3.74 -3.98
C MET A 103 -1.66 3.91 -5.45
N HIS A 104 -2.58 4.85 -5.71
CA HIS A 104 -3.08 5.16 -7.06
C HIS A 104 -2.48 6.45 -7.64
N LYS A 105 -2.10 7.41 -6.80
CA LYS A 105 -1.59 8.74 -7.21
C LYS A 105 -0.08 8.95 -6.99
N GLY A 106 0.61 7.98 -6.41
CA GLY A 106 2.03 8.12 -6.05
C GLY A 106 2.26 9.03 -4.85
N LEU A 107 3.37 9.76 -4.86
CA LEU A 107 3.78 10.66 -3.77
C LEU A 107 2.91 11.93 -3.74
N ILE A 108 2.07 12.07 -2.71
CA ILE A 108 1.12 13.20 -2.57
C ILE A 108 1.56 14.24 -1.53
N TYR A 109 2.58 13.95 -0.73
CA TYR A 109 3.22 14.88 0.19
C TYR A 109 4.68 14.48 0.44
N ASN A 110 5.58 15.46 0.54
CA ASN A 110 6.99 15.29 0.92
C ASN A 110 7.53 16.60 1.51
N GLY A 111 7.40 16.78 2.82
CA GLY A 111 7.75 18.02 3.51
C GLY A 111 8.34 17.77 4.89
N ILE A 112 8.96 18.81 5.45
CA ILE A 112 9.38 18.86 6.86
C ILE A 112 8.14 19.26 7.68
N ILE A 113 7.93 18.63 8.84
CA ILE A 113 6.71 18.77 9.66
C ILE A 113 6.94 19.31 11.08
N LYS A 114 8.17 19.73 11.39
CA LYS A 114 8.56 20.46 12.60
C LYS A 114 9.48 21.63 12.21
#